data_AF-A0A0L7M8W9-F1
#
_entry.id   AF-A0A0L7M8W9-F1
#
_cell.length_a   1.000
_cell.length_b   1.000
_cell.length_c   1.000
_cell.angle_alpha   90.00
_cell.angle_beta   90.00
_cell.angle_gamma   90.00
#
_symmetry.space_group_name_H-M   'P 1'
#
loop_
_entity.id
_entity.type
_entity.pdbx_description
1 polymer ?
#
loop_
_entity_poly.entity_id
_entity_poly.type
_entity_poly.pdbx_seq_one_letter_code
_entity_poly.pdbx_strand_id
1 'polypeptide(L)'
;MKPHTRTTTSRVLSECDINTSIYDDDTEMKSVKENFDRQTSQRFDEYEERMITQRQKYKEQRDKNIQQIIEKDRMDKSLAEKIEKGCLICGCGLGGGVAPFVGLFGGLAVNEMKKVAAAASTKAGIAKAIEGLGDIFGLEAGSPIPWMNKIHAGNYSNRMSLVEIVTILKNKCEDGQALEDSLFCSASNSIAESGDTFEFSKNIYGMAANAADAARKAANGKYAEMTSVGTICSNPVVISAIVVVIIAVILLIIYLILRYRRKKKMTKKLQYTKLLNQ
;
A
#
# COMPACT_ATOMS: atom_id res chain seq x y z
N MET A 1 -40.09 62.61 -32.35
CA MET A 1 -40.14 61.13 -32.26
C MET A 1 -41.41 60.77 -31.50
N LYS A 2 -42.36 60.06 -32.13
CA LYS A 2 -43.71 59.81 -31.58
C LYS A 2 -43.66 59.02 -30.26
N PRO A 3 -44.51 59.33 -29.27
CA PRO A 3 -44.57 58.58 -28.02
C PRO A 3 -45.33 57.26 -28.22
N HIS A 4 -44.80 56.17 -27.66
CA HIS A 4 -45.54 54.91 -27.54
C HIS A 4 -46.42 54.97 -26.29
N THR A 5 -47.73 55.10 -26.50
CA THR A 5 -48.73 54.95 -25.44
C THR A 5 -48.90 53.47 -25.12
N ARG A 6 -48.65 53.09 -23.87
CA ARG A 6 -48.81 51.70 -23.38
C ARG A 6 -50.28 51.47 -23.00
N THR A 7 -50.97 50.64 -23.77
CA THR A 7 -52.36 50.22 -23.47
C THR A 7 -52.35 49.18 -22.37
N THR A 8 -52.69 49.57 -21.15
CA THR A 8 -52.86 48.65 -20.02
C THR A 8 -54.28 48.08 -20.09
N THR A 9 -54.43 46.85 -20.58
CA THR A 9 -55.72 46.14 -20.58
C THR A 9 -56.03 45.69 -19.15
N SER A 10 -56.67 46.57 -18.38
CA SER A 10 -57.24 46.22 -17.09
C SER A 10 -58.48 45.38 -17.32
N ARG A 11 -58.38 44.06 -17.10
CA ARG A 11 -59.53 43.14 -17.07
C ARG A 11 -60.19 43.26 -15.69
N VAL A 12 -60.90 44.36 -15.45
CA VAL A 12 -61.88 44.40 -14.36
C VAL A 12 -63.17 43.87 -14.95
N LEU A 13 -63.60 42.70 -14.49
CA LEU A 13 -64.93 42.19 -14.79
C LEU A 13 -65.92 43.14 -14.11
N SER A 14 -66.68 43.88 -14.93
CA SER A 14 -67.83 44.66 -14.47
C SER A 14 -68.89 43.67 -14.01
N GLU A 15 -69.21 43.66 -12.72
CA GLU A 15 -70.43 43.01 -12.22
C GLU A 15 -71.61 43.75 -12.85
N CYS A 16 -72.25 43.13 -13.85
CA CYS A 16 -73.55 43.58 -14.32
C CYS A 16 -74.59 43.00 -13.37
N ASP A 17 -75.51 43.85 -12.91
CA ASP A 17 -76.67 43.44 -12.12
C ASP A 17 -77.41 42.31 -12.85
N ILE A 18 -77.55 41.18 -12.15
CA ILE A 18 -78.26 40.00 -12.66
C ILE A 18 -79.72 40.42 -12.81
N ASN A 19 -80.13 40.69 -14.05
CA ASN A 19 -81.52 40.85 -14.42
C ASN A 19 -82.29 39.61 -13.93
N THR A 20 -83.15 39.77 -12.92
CA THR A 20 -84.02 38.69 -12.44
C THR A 20 -84.88 38.23 -13.60
N SER A 21 -84.59 37.02 -14.10
CA SER A 21 -85.27 36.48 -15.27
C SER A 21 -86.77 36.37 -14.98
N ILE A 22 -87.60 36.86 -15.89
CA ILE A 22 -89.07 36.95 -15.82
C ILE A 22 -89.75 35.55 -15.76
N TYR A 23 -88.98 34.49 -15.50
CA TYR A 23 -89.36 33.06 -15.60
C TYR A 23 -89.17 32.28 -14.29
N ASP A 24 -88.97 32.95 -13.14
CA ASP A 24 -88.77 32.26 -11.86
C ASP A 24 -90.00 31.46 -11.38
N ASP A 25 -91.21 31.82 -11.83
CA ASP A 25 -92.48 31.13 -11.50
C ASP A 25 -93.04 30.26 -12.65
N ASP A 26 -92.30 30.12 -13.76
CA ASP A 26 -92.70 29.23 -14.86
C ASP A 26 -92.40 27.77 -14.48
N THR A 27 -93.46 26.95 -14.42
CA THR A 27 -93.38 25.56 -13.95
C THR A 27 -92.49 24.71 -14.86
N GLU A 28 -92.47 24.97 -16.17
CA GLU A 28 -91.59 24.26 -17.09
C GLU A 28 -90.13 24.71 -16.91
N MET A 29 -89.88 26.01 -16.78
CA MET A 29 -88.52 26.54 -16.60
C MET A 29 -87.89 26.08 -15.28
N LYS A 30 -88.69 25.99 -14.21
CA LYS A 30 -88.26 25.45 -12.91
C LYS A 30 -87.82 23.99 -13.01
N SER A 31 -88.54 23.16 -13.77
CA SER A 31 -88.17 21.76 -14.00
C SER A 31 -86.86 21.61 -14.78
N VAL A 32 -86.61 22.48 -15.77
CA VAL A 32 -85.37 22.51 -16.55
C VAL A 32 -84.19 22.94 -15.69
N LYS A 33 -84.37 23.99 -14.87
CA LYS A 33 -83.36 24.49 -13.93
C LYS A 33 -82.98 23.44 -12.89
N GLU A 34 -83.96 22.79 -12.26
CA GLU A 34 -83.71 21.69 -11.32
C GLU A 34 -82.98 20.51 -11.98
N ASN A 35 -83.29 20.19 -13.24
CA ASN A 35 -82.59 19.14 -13.98
C ASN A 35 -81.13 19.51 -14.31
N PHE A 36 -80.89 20.77 -14.69
CA PHE A 36 -79.55 21.30 -14.93
C PHE A 36 -78.73 21.34 -13.63
N ASP A 37 -79.31 21.80 -12.53
CA ASP A 37 -78.65 21.84 -11.22
C ASP A 37 -78.31 20.42 -10.75
N ARG A 38 -79.24 19.47 -10.91
CA ARG A 38 -79.01 18.05 -10.57
C ARG A 38 -77.89 17.43 -11.41
N GLN A 39 -77.89 17.64 -12.73
CA GLN A 39 -76.82 17.15 -13.62
C GLN A 39 -75.47 17.83 -13.34
N THR A 40 -75.52 19.11 -12.99
CA THR A 40 -74.31 19.89 -12.69
C THR A 40 -73.72 19.47 -11.35
N SER A 41 -74.54 19.22 -10.32
CA SER A 41 -74.13 18.65 -9.04
C SER A 41 -73.44 17.30 -9.22
N GLN A 42 -74.05 16.38 -9.99
CA GLN A 42 -73.44 15.07 -10.26
C GLN A 42 -72.07 15.16 -10.93
N ARG A 43 -71.89 16.09 -11.89
CA ARG A 43 -70.58 16.30 -12.54
C ARG A 43 -69.55 16.90 -11.59
N PHE A 44 -69.97 17.75 -10.65
CA PHE A 44 -69.07 18.27 -9.63
C PHE A 44 -68.61 17.17 -8.68
N ASP A 45 -69.51 16.31 -8.23
CA ASP A 45 -69.20 15.16 -7.37
C ASP A 45 -68.23 14.19 -8.08
N GLU A 46 -68.50 13.83 -9.35
CA GLU A 46 -67.62 12.98 -10.16
C GLU A 46 -66.25 13.64 -10.45
N TYR A 47 -66.21 14.96 -10.60
CA TYR A 47 -64.97 15.69 -10.80
C TYR A 47 -64.14 15.72 -9.51
N GLU A 48 -64.79 15.94 -8.36
CA GLU A 48 -64.16 15.95 -7.04
C GLU A 48 -63.59 14.57 -6.67
N GLU A 49 -64.34 13.50 -6.88
CA GLU A 49 -63.85 12.12 -6.66
C GLU A 49 -62.63 11.79 -7.55
N ARG A 50 -62.66 12.19 -8.83
CA ARG A 50 -61.50 12.02 -9.72
C ARG A 50 -60.29 12.84 -9.28
N MET A 51 -60.53 14.05 -8.77
CA MET A 51 -59.46 14.92 -8.31
C MET A 51 -58.81 14.39 -7.02
N ILE A 52 -59.62 13.87 -6.09
CA ILE A 52 -59.15 13.24 -4.85
C ILE A 52 -58.34 11.98 -5.18
N THR A 53 -58.89 11.07 -5.99
CA THR A 53 -58.20 9.82 -6.36
C THR A 53 -56.88 10.08 -7.08
N GLN A 54 -56.81 11.06 -7.98
CA GLN A 54 -55.55 11.42 -8.65
C GLN A 54 -54.53 12.03 -7.69
N ARG A 55 -54.93 12.95 -6.80
CA ARG A 55 -54.04 13.49 -5.76
C ARG A 55 -53.47 12.39 -4.87
N GLN A 56 -54.30 11.42 -4.50
CA GLN A 56 -53.90 10.30 -3.65
C GLN A 56 -52.86 9.41 -4.34
N LYS A 57 -53.06 9.07 -5.63
CA LYS A 57 -52.08 8.34 -6.45
C LYS A 57 -50.73 9.07 -6.54
N TYR A 58 -50.71 10.37 -6.80
CA TYR A 58 -49.45 11.13 -6.87
C TYR A 58 -48.74 11.22 -5.52
N LYS A 59 -49.49 11.25 -4.40
CA LYS A 59 -48.94 11.27 -3.05
C LYS A 59 -48.28 9.93 -2.70
N GLU A 60 -48.95 8.81 -2.97
CA GLU A 60 -48.37 7.47 -2.80
C GLU A 60 -47.14 7.26 -3.69
N GLN A 61 -47.18 7.73 -4.93
CA GLN A 61 -46.04 7.63 -5.84
C GLN A 61 -44.84 8.44 -5.34
N ARG A 62 -45.05 9.64 -4.78
CA ARG A 62 -43.98 10.42 -4.14
C ARG A 62 -43.44 9.73 -2.91
N ASP A 63 -44.29 9.25 -2.02
CA ASP A 63 -43.86 8.60 -0.78
C ASP A 63 -43.04 7.34 -1.08
N LYS A 64 -43.45 6.55 -2.08
CA LYS A 64 -42.69 5.38 -2.55
C LYS A 64 -41.31 5.75 -3.13
N ASN A 65 -41.24 6.83 -3.91
CA ASN A 65 -39.97 7.34 -4.45
C ASN A 65 -39.06 7.87 -3.34
N ILE A 66 -39.62 8.56 -2.34
CA ILE A 66 -38.89 9.07 -1.18
C ILE A 66 -38.33 7.90 -0.35
N GLN A 67 -39.13 6.86 -0.08
CA GLN A 67 -38.67 5.66 0.61
C GLN A 67 -37.52 4.98 -0.14
N GLN A 68 -37.60 4.82 -1.46
CA GLN A 68 -36.49 4.27 -2.25
C GLN A 68 -35.21 5.11 -2.16
N ILE A 69 -35.31 6.44 -2.11
CA ILE A 69 -34.15 7.32 -1.97
C ILE A 69 -33.53 7.15 -0.58
N ILE A 70 -34.34 7.12 0.47
CA ILE A 70 -33.88 6.95 1.86
C ILE A 70 -33.21 5.58 2.05
N GLU A 71 -33.79 4.49 1.53
CA GLU A 71 -33.19 3.16 1.60
C GLU A 71 -31.86 3.08 0.85
N LYS A 72 -31.79 3.71 -0.33
CA LYS A 72 -30.56 3.75 -1.13
C LYS A 72 -29.46 4.54 -0.44
N ASP A 73 -29.80 5.69 0.16
CA ASP A 73 -28.86 6.52 0.92
C ASP A 73 -28.36 5.80 2.17
N ARG A 74 -29.25 5.08 2.89
CA ARG A 74 -28.88 4.24 4.05
C ARG A 74 -27.92 3.12 3.66
N MET A 75 -28.13 2.46 2.53
CA MET A 75 -27.23 1.42 2.01
C MET A 75 -25.86 2.00 1.64
N ASP A 76 -25.84 3.11 0.89
CA ASP A 76 -24.60 3.81 0.50
C ASP A 76 -23.82 4.30 1.74
N LYS A 77 -24.50 4.82 2.77
CA LYS A 77 -23.90 5.23 4.06
C LYS A 77 -23.35 4.06 4.85
N SER A 78 -24.06 2.92 4.89
CA SER A 78 -23.57 1.70 5.55
C SER A 78 -22.38 1.06 4.83
N LEU A 79 -22.31 1.17 3.51
CA LEU A 79 -21.17 0.74 2.71
C LEU A 79 -19.96 1.65 2.95
N ALA A 80 -20.16 2.97 3.01
CA ALA A 80 -19.12 3.93 3.34
C ALA A 80 -18.53 3.67 4.74
N GLU A 81 -19.37 3.52 5.78
CA GLU A 81 -18.91 3.20 7.13
C GLU A 81 -18.17 1.86 7.21
N LYS A 82 -18.59 0.84 6.44
CA LYS A 82 -17.90 -0.45 6.39
C LYS A 82 -16.56 -0.38 5.68
N ILE A 83 -16.46 0.41 4.62
CA ILE A 83 -15.20 0.63 3.90
C ILE A 83 -14.24 1.46 4.76
N GLU A 84 -14.74 2.45 5.48
CA GLU A 84 -13.94 3.28 6.39
C GLU A 84 -13.44 2.49 7.60
N LYS A 85 -14.30 1.69 8.25
CA LYS A 85 -13.89 0.73 9.29
C LYS A 85 -12.94 -0.33 8.76
N GLY A 86 -13.19 -0.85 7.55
CA GLY A 86 -12.31 -1.81 6.88
C GLY A 86 -10.94 -1.22 6.55
N CYS A 87 -10.86 0.05 6.15
CA CYS A 87 -9.60 0.74 5.87
C CYS A 87 -8.83 1.08 7.16
N LEU A 88 -9.53 1.49 8.22
CA LEU A 88 -8.92 1.68 9.55
C LEU A 88 -8.39 0.36 10.15
N ILE A 89 -9.13 -0.74 9.97
CA ILE A 89 -8.74 -2.08 10.46
C ILE A 89 -7.65 -2.70 9.57
N CYS A 90 -7.63 -2.45 8.26
CA CYS A 90 -6.59 -2.95 7.36
C CYS A 90 -5.27 -2.14 7.46
N GLY A 91 -5.34 -0.87 7.87
CA GLY A 91 -4.17 -0.04 8.16
C GLY A 91 -3.44 -0.40 9.47
N CYS A 92 -4.12 -1.00 10.45
CA CYS A 92 -3.51 -1.29 11.76
C CYS A 92 -3.76 -2.68 12.37
N GLY A 93 -4.57 -3.56 11.77
CA GLY A 93 -5.13 -4.72 12.49
C GLY A 93 -4.75 -6.13 12.03
N LEU A 94 -4.46 -6.39 10.75
CA LEU A 94 -4.17 -7.76 10.28
C LEU A 94 -3.16 -7.74 9.13
N GLY A 95 -1.91 -8.11 9.44
CA GLY A 95 -0.79 -8.16 8.49
C GLY A 95 -0.93 -9.20 7.38
N GLY A 96 -1.75 -8.92 6.36
CA GLY A 96 -1.86 -9.83 5.20
C GLY A 96 -2.56 -9.33 3.93
N GLY A 97 -3.01 -8.08 3.85
CA GLY A 97 -3.86 -7.61 2.73
C GLY A 97 -3.16 -6.89 1.56
N VAL A 98 -1.89 -6.49 1.71
CA VAL A 98 -1.11 -5.77 0.67
C VAL A 98 0.09 -6.61 0.19
N ALA A 99 0.10 -7.91 0.49
CA ALA A 99 1.24 -8.78 0.23
C ALA A 99 1.56 -9.05 -1.26
N PRO A 100 0.61 -9.17 -2.21
CA PRO A 100 0.99 -9.60 -3.57
C PRO A 100 1.78 -8.54 -4.35
N PHE A 101 1.48 -7.25 -4.15
CA PHE A 101 2.08 -6.19 -4.97
C PHE A 101 3.41 -5.66 -4.39
N VAL A 102 3.55 -5.61 -3.06
CA VAL A 102 4.83 -5.25 -2.43
C VAL A 102 5.82 -6.42 -2.47
N GLY A 103 5.33 -7.67 -2.48
CA GLY A 103 6.16 -8.87 -2.53
C GLY A 103 6.88 -9.10 -3.86
N LEU A 104 6.27 -8.76 -5.00
CA LEU A 104 6.84 -9.10 -6.32
C LEU A 104 7.97 -8.14 -6.76
N PHE A 105 7.82 -6.83 -6.51
CA PHE A 105 8.84 -5.83 -6.87
C PHE A 105 9.82 -5.53 -5.72
N GLY A 106 9.38 -5.64 -4.46
CA GLY A 106 10.27 -5.54 -3.30
C GLY A 106 11.21 -6.74 -3.19
N GLY A 107 10.76 -7.95 -3.55
CA GLY A 107 11.56 -9.18 -3.46
C GLY A 107 12.82 -9.17 -4.33
N LEU A 108 12.74 -8.61 -5.55
CA LEU A 108 13.88 -8.57 -6.48
C LEU A 108 14.97 -7.60 -5.99
N ALA A 109 14.56 -6.40 -5.57
CA ALA A 109 15.48 -5.38 -5.05
C ALA A 109 16.15 -5.82 -3.74
N VAL A 110 15.41 -6.48 -2.85
CA VAL A 110 15.95 -7.01 -1.59
C VAL A 110 16.93 -8.16 -1.82
N ASN A 111 16.70 -9.01 -2.83
CA ASN A 111 17.62 -10.10 -3.14
C ASN A 111 18.96 -9.61 -3.70
N GLU A 112 18.96 -8.59 -4.56
CA GLU A 112 20.20 -7.97 -5.03
C GLU A 112 20.98 -7.26 -3.90
N MET A 113 20.27 -6.57 -3.01
CA MET A 113 20.86 -5.97 -1.80
C MET A 113 21.52 -7.01 -0.89
N LYS A 114 20.86 -8.16 -0.68
CA LYS A 114 21.42 -9.26 0.12
C LYS A 114 22.70 -9.82 -0.52
N LYS A 115 22.78 -9.91 -1.84
CA LYS A 115 24.00 -10.33 -2.55
C LYS A 115 25.14 -9.33 -2.34
N VAL A 116 24.88 -8.03 -2.50
CA VAL A 116 25.87 -6.97 -2.27
C VAL A 116 26.34 -6.96 -0.81
N ALA A 117 25.41 -7.08 0.14
CA ALA A 117 25.71 -7.16 1.57
C ALA A 117 26.56 -8.40 1.91
N ALA A 118 26.25 -9.56 1.33
CA ALA A 118 27.03 -10.77 1.51
C ALA A 118 28.47 -10.60 0.98
N ALA A 119 28.65 -10.06 -0.23
CA ALA A 119 29.97 -9.83 -0.79
C ALA A 119 30.82 -8.86 0.05
N ALA A 120 30.21 -7.78 0.55
CA ALA A 120 30.90 -6.82 1.43
C ALA A 120 31.22 -7.41 2.81
N SER A 121 30.31 -8.21 3.37
CA SER A 121 30.50 -8.96 4.61
C SER A 121 31.68 -9.92 4.54
N THR A 122 31.79 -10.69 3.44
CA THR A 122 32.93 -11.58 3.21
C THR A 122 34.25 -10.81 3.10
N LYS A 123 34.28 -9.68 2.38
CA LYS A 123 35.48 -8.84 2.30
C LYS A 123 35.93 -8.32 3.67
N ALA A 124 34.98 -7.84 4.48
CA ALA A 124 35.26 -7.37 5.83
C ALA A 124 35.76 -8.49 6.75
N GLY A 125 35.17 -9.68 6.64
CA GLY A 125 35.59 -10.86 7.39
C GLY A 125 37.00 -11.31 7.04
N ILE A 126 37.32 -11.43 5.74
CA ILE A 126 38.66 -11.79 5.27
C ILE A 126 39.70 -10.77 5.75
N ALA A 127 39.42 -9.48 5.62
CA ALA A 127 40.33 -8.42 6.07
C ALA A 127 40.63 -8.55 7.57
N LYS A 128 39.61 -8.79 8.40
CA LYS A 128 39.77 -8.97 9.85
C LYS A 128 40.45 -10.29 10.24
N ALA A 129 40.27 -11.36 9.47
CA ALA A 129 41.01 -12.60 9.67
C ALA A 129 42.50 -12.41 9.37
N ILE A 130 42.84 -11.69 8.30
CA ILE A 130 44.22 -11.35 7.96
C ILE A 130 44.84 -10.45 9.04
N GLU A 131 44.12 -9.42 9.51
CA GLU A 131 44.60 -8.56 10.61
C GLU A 131 44.88 -9.39 11.87
N GLY A 132 43.93 -10.20 12.32
CA GLY A 132 44.08 -10.99 13.55
C GLY A 132 45.13 -12.11 13.47
N LEU A 133 45.40 -12.67 12.29
CA LEU A 133 46.53 -13.59 12.11
C LEU A 133 47.85 -12.84 11.98
N GLY A 134 47.84 -11.64 11.41
CA GLY A 134 49.05 -10.81 11.28
C GLY A 134 49.64 -10.40 12.62
N ASP A 135 48.77 -10.20 13.62
CA ASP A 135 49.16 -9.92 15.01
C ASP A 135 49.89 -11.09 15.69
N ILE A 136 49.84 -12.30 15.11
CA ILE A 136 50.54 -13.48 15.66
C ILE A 136 52.02 -13.39 15.31
N PHE A 137 52.84 -12.97 16.27
CA PHE A 137 54.31 -13.01 16.24
C PHE A 137 54.94 -12.51 14.92
N GLY A 138 54.44 -11.41 14.38
CA GLY A 138 55.04 -10.77 13.20
C GLY A 138 54.70 -11.43 11.86
N LEU A 139 53.55 -12.09 11.75
CA LEU A 139 52.94 -12.48 10.47
C LEU A 139 52.37 -11.27 9.71
N GLU A 140 52.97 -10.08 9.82
CA GLU A 140 52.47 -8.86 9.19
C GLU A 140 52.30 -9.00 7.67
N ALA A 141 51.53 -8.10 7.06
CA ALA A 141 51.15 -8.13 5.64
C ALA A 141 52.31 -8.04 4.62
N GLY A 142 53.57 -8.02 5.09
CA GLY A 142 54.79 -8.09 4.28
C GLY A 142 55.68 -9.29 4.61
N SER A 143 55.20 -10.26 5.40
CA SER A 143 56.01 -11.43 5.73
C SER A 143 56.34 -12.23 4.46
N PRO A 144 57.54 -12.82 4.36
CA PRO A 144 57.94 -13.62 3.18
C PRO A 144 57.07 -14.86 2.95
N ILE A 145 56.17 -15.16 3.89
CA ILE A 145 55.32 -16.34 3.90
C ILE A 145 53.99 -15.98 3.19
N PRO A 146 53.62 -16.62 2.07
CA PRO A 146 52.37 -16.34 1.36
C PRO A 146 51.15 -16.98 2.05
N TRP A 147 50.95 -16.69 3.33
CA TRP A 147 49.88 -17.28 4.14
C TRP A 147 48.53 -16.60 3.92
N MET A 148 48.51 -15.30 3.58
CA MET A 148 47.27 -14.54 3.33
C MET A 148 46.39 -15.18 2.24
N ASN A 149 47.01 -15.74 1.19
CA ASN A 149 46.32 -16.41 0.09
C ASN A 149 45.59 -17.69 0.52
N LYS A 150 45.89 -18.23 1.71
CA LYS A 150 45.18 -19.38 2.28
C LYS A 150 43.83 -18.97 2.90
N ILE A 151 43.59 -17.69 3.16
CA ILE A 151 42.32 -17.19 3.68
C ILE A 151 41.40 -16.80 2.52
N HIS A 152 40.19 -17.35 2.51
CA HIS A 152 39.18 -17.09 1.50
C HIS A 152 37.78 -17.14 2.10
N ALA A 153 36.77 -16.89 1.26
CA ALA A 153 35.36 -16.80 1.67
C ALA A 153 34.81 -18.04 2.41
N GLY A 154 35.43 -19.21 2.22
CA GLY A 154 34.98 -20.47 2.82
C GLY A 154 35.56 -20.77 4.19
N ASN A 155 36.62 -20.08 4.62
CA ASN A 155 37.39 -20.47 5.81
C ASN A 155 37.72 -19.33 6.79
N TYR A 156 37.57 -18.06 6.39
CA TYR A 156 37.99 -16.89 7.17
C TYR A 156 37.36 -16.80 8.58
N SER A 157 36.19 -17.38 8.80
CA SER A 157 35.47 -17.37 10.08
C SER A 157 35.50 -18.73 10.80
N ASN A 158 36.16 -19.74 10.22
CA ASN A 158 36.24 -21.07 10.81
C ASN A 158 37.48 -21.15 11.70
N ARG A 159 37.26 -21.30 13.01
CA ARG A 159 38.34 -21.42 14.01
C ARG A 159 39.33 -22.52 13.65
N MET A 160 38.85 -23.71 13.29
CA MET A 160 39.71 -24.84 12.96
C MET A 160 40.53 -24.59 11.70
N SER A 161 39.93 -23.94 10.69
CA SER A 161 40.66 -23.62 9.46
C SER A 161 41.78 -22.60 9.69
N LEU A 162 41.58 -21.59 10.52
CA LEU A 162 42.64 -20.64 10.84
C LEU A 162 43.73 -21.26 11.73
N VAL A 163 43.34 -22.13 12.67
CA VAL A 163 44.28 -22.94 13.46
C VAL A 163 45.14 -23.82 12.54
N GLU A 164 44.52 -24.50 11.58
CA GLU A 164 45.22 -25.36 10.61
C GLU A 164 46.24 -24.58 9.77
N ILE A 165 45.88 -23.37 9.33
CA ILE A 165 46.83 -22.48 8.63
C ILE A 165 48.06 -22.22 9.50
N VAL A 166 47.86 -21.83 10.75
CA VAL A 166 48.95 -21.56 11.70
C VAL A 166 49.78 -22.81 12.00
N THR A 167 49.15 -23.98 12.11
CA THR A 167 49.85 -25.26 12.26
C THR A 167 50.75 -25.57 11.06
N ILE A 168 50.26 -25.35 9.84
CA ILE A 168 51.06 -25.53 8.61
C ILE A 168 52.25 -24.57 8.60
N LEU A 169 52.08 -23.34 9.08
CA LEU A 169 53.17 -22.37 9.18
C LEU A 169 54.23 -22.81 10.19
N LYS A 170 53.81 -23.26 11.38
CA LYS A 170 54.70 -23.80 12.41
C LYS A 170 55.56 -24.94 11.86
N ASN A 171 54.93 -25.93 11.22
CA ASN A 171 55.66 -27.09 10.67
C ASN A 171 56.64 -26.68 9.56
N LYS A 172 56.28 -25.69 8.72
CA LYS A 172 57.19 -25.15 7.70
C LYS A 172 58.42 -24.45 8.28
N CYS A 173 58.30 -23.83 9.46
CA CYS A 173 59.44 -23.26 10.18
C CYS A 173 60.36 -24.36 10.72
N GLU A 174 59.80 -25.46 11.23
CA GLU A 174 60.55 -26.62 11.75
C GLU A 174 61.28 -27.38 10.61
N ASP A 175 60.68 -27.46 9.43
CA ASP A 175 61.26 -28.13 8.25
C ASP A 175 62.33 -27.30 7.50
N GLY A 176 62.63 -26.08 7.95
CA GLY A 176 63.60 -25.18 7.30
C GLY A 176 63.16 -24.66 5.92
N GLN A 177 61.88 -24.79 5.57
CA GLN A 177 61.32 -24.38 4.26
C GLN A 177 60.71 -22.97 4.26
N ALA A 178 60.51 -22.36 5.43
CA ALA A 178 60.14 -20.96 5.55
C ALA A 178 61.41 -20.10 5.45
N LEU A 179 61.36 -19.00 4.68
CA LEU A 179 62.47 -18.04 4.59
C LEU A 179 62.96 -17.70 6.01
N GLU A 180 64.25 -17.94 6.26
CA GLU A 180 64.93 -17.96 7.57
C GLU A 180 64.73 -16.70 8.43
N ASP A 181 64.19 -15.61 7.89
CA ASP A 181 64.12 -14.30 8.55
C ASP A 181 62.72 -13.89 9.04
N SER A 182 61.71 -14.77 9.03
CA SER A 182 60.40 -14.40 9.57
C SER A 182 60.39 -14.42 11.11
N LEU A 183 59.91 -13.33 11.73
CA LEU A 183 59.76 -13.20 13.19
C LEU A 183 58.96 -14.37 13.79
N PHE A 184 57.99 -14.88 13.04
CA PHE A 184 57.18 -16.03 13.45
C PHE A 184 58.02 -17.31 13.60
N CYS A 185 58.88 -17.63 12.62
CA CYS A 185 59.76 -18.79 12.70
C CYS A 185 60.86 -18.62 13.76
N SER A 186 61.43 -17.42 13.91
CA SER A 186 62.40 -17.15 14.98
C SER A 186 61.77 -17.34 16.37
N ALA A 187 60.55 -16.83 16.58
CA ALA A 187 59.80 -17.05 17.81
C ALA A 187 59.52 -18.54 18.03
N SER A 188 59.03 -19.25 17.01
CA SER A 188 58.74 -20.69 17.08
C SER A 188 59.98 -21.51 17.44
N ASN A 189 61.12 -21.28 16.78
CA ASN A 189 62.35 -22.03 16.99
C ASN A 189 62.95 -21.75 18.38
N SER A 190 62.97 -20.49 18.82
CA SER A 190 63.47 -20.13 20.16
C SER A 190 62.70 -20.80 21.30
N ILE A 191 61.38 -20.99 21.14
CA ILE A 191 60.54 -21.64 22.15
C ILE A 191 60.65 -23.17 22.07
N ALA A 192 60.90 -23.72 20.88
CA ALA A 192 61.21 -25.14 20.74
C ALA A 192 62.52 -25.51 21.47
N GLU A 193 63.52 -24.63 21.44
CA GLU A 193 64.79 -24.79 22.17
C GLU A 193 64.62 -24.65 23.70
N SER A 194 63.69 -23.82 24.17
CA SER A 194 63.44 -23.61 25.60
C SER A 194 62.58 -24.71 26.25
N GLY A 195 61.98 -25.60 25.45
CA GLY A 195 61.11 -26.69 25.92
C GLY A 195 59.65 -26.31 26.16
N ASP A 196 59.24 -25.07 25.85
CA ASP A 196 57.89 -24.52 26.10
C ASP A 196 56.94 -24.65 24.90
N THR A 197 57.20 -25.59 24.00
CA THR A 197 56.46 -25.81 22.74
C THR A 197 54.94 -25.94 22.94
N PHE A 198 54.50 -26.48 24.08
CA PHE A 198 53.08 -26.65 24.41
C PHE A 198 52.37 -25.30 24.63
N GLU A 199 52.95 -24.39 25.42
CA GLU A 199 52.34 -23.08 25.68
C GLU A 199 52.40 -22.19 24.44
N PHE A 200 53.47 -22.29 23.64
CA PHE A 200 53.51 -21.62 22.33
C PHE A 200 52.36 -22.08 21.42
N SER A 201 52.22 -23.40 21.25
CA SER A 201 51.16 -23.99 20.40
C SER A 201 49.77 -23.55 20.88
N LYS A 202 49.53 -23.60 22.19
CA LYS A 202 48.26 -23.16 22.79
C LYS A 202 47.97 -21.68 22.53
N ASN A 203 48.98 -20.81 22.64
CA ASN A 203 48.83 -19.38 22.38
C ASN A 203 48.54 -19.08 20.91
N ILE A 204 49.30 -19.66 19.97
CA ILE A 204 49.09 -19.41 18.53
C ILE A 204 47.73 -19.95 18.06
N TYR A 205 47.29 -21.11 18.56
CA TYR A 205 45.97 -21.66 18.23
C TYR A 205 44.84 -20.83 18.85
N GLY A 206 45.03 -20.35 20.09
CA GLY A 206 44.11 -19.43 20.74
C GLY A 206 43.95 -18.12 19.97
N MET A 207 45.05 -17.52 19.53
CA MET A 207 45.03 -16.30 18.72
C MET A 207 44.37 -16.52 17.35
N ALA A 208 44.65 -17.64 16.68
CA ALA A 208 44.00 -17.99 15.42
C ALA A 208 42.48 -18.17 15.58
N ALA A 209 42.05 -18.81 16.67
CA ALA A 209 40.63 -18.96 16.98
C ALA A 209 39.97 -17.60 17.28
N ASN A 210 40.64 -16.73 18.03
CA ASN A 210 40.16 -15.37 18.31
C ASN A 210 40.06 -14.52 17.04
N ALA A 211 41.02 -14.66 16.12
CA ALA A 211 40.99 -14.00 14.82
C ALA A 211 39.78 -14.47 13.99
N ALA A 212 39.45 -15.76 13.99
CA ALA A 212 38.26 -16.28 13.32
C ALA A 212 36.96 -15.71 13.93
N ASP A 213 36.91 -15.54 15.25
CA ASP A 213 35.76 -14.93 15.92
C ASP A 213 35.63 -13.44 15.60
N ALA A 214 36.75 -12.70 15.60
CA ALA A 214 36.80 -11.30 15.22
C ALA A 214 36.36 -11.11 13.76
N ALA A 215 36.83 -11.99 12.87
CA ALA A 215 36.45 -12.03 11.46
C ALA A 215 34.95 -12.31 11.29
N ARG A 216 34.40 -13.28 12.03
CA ARG A 216 32.96 -13.57 12.05
C ARG A 216 32.16 -12.37 12.55
N LYS A 217 32.61 -11.71 13.62
CA LYS A 217 31.94 -10.54 14.19
C LYS A 217 31.95 -9.37 13.21
N ALA A 218 33.06 -9.14 12.51
CA ALA A 218 33.18 -8.09 11.50
C ALA A 218 32.29 -8.36 10.28
N ALA A 219 32.29 -9.59 9.78
CA ALA A 219 31.41 -10.00 8.69
C ALA A 219 29.94 -9.80 9.06
N ASN A 220 29.52 -10.27 10.23
CA ASN A 220 28.14 -10.12 10.71
C ASN A 220 27.76 -8.65 10.94
N GLY A 221 28.68 -7.87 11.52
CA GLY A 221 28.49 -6.43 11.72
C GLY A 221 28.27 -5.70 10.40
N LYS A 222 29.09 -5.99 9.39
CA LYS A 222 28.96 -5.36 8.07
C LYS A 222 27.70 -5.78 7.32
N TYR A 223 27.31 -7.05 7.45
CA TYR A 223 26.05 -7.54 6.89
C TYR A 223 24.84 -6.86 7.55
N ALA A 224 24.84 -6.73 8.88
CA ALA A 224 23.77 -6.06 9.63
C ALA A 224 23.67 -4.56 9.28
N GLU A 225 24.80 -3.87 9.12
CA GLU A 225 24.85 -2.46 8.69
C GLU A 225 24.18 -2.26 7.32
N MET A 226 24.51 -3.11 6.34
CA MET A 226 23.98 -3.00 4.97
C MET A 226 22.53 -3.47 4.83
N THR A 227 22.10 -4.40 5.68
CA THR A 227 20.73 -4.93 5.67
C THR A 227 19.80 -4.20 6.64
N SER A 228 20.30 -3.17 7.34
CA SER A 228 19.47 -2.39 8.26
C SER A 228 18.34 -1.68 7.52
N VAL A 229 17.20 -1.53 8.20
CA VAL A 229 16.02 -0.84 7.65
C VAL A 229 16.39 0.60 7.24
N GLY A 230 17.26 1.27 8.02
CA GLY A 230 17.74 2.62 7.70
C GLY A 230 18.50 2.67 6.37
N THR A 231 19.42 1.73 6.12
CA THR A 231 20.20 1.67 4.88
C THR A 231 19.34 1.28 3.68
N ILE A 232 18.41 0.34 3.85
CA ILE A 232 17.51 -0.11 2.78
C ILE A 232 16.52 0.99 2.38
N CYS A 233 15.88 1.64 3.36
CA CYS A 233 14.88 2.68 3.11
C CYS A 233 15.47 4.02 2.67
N SER A 234 16.77 4.24 2.90
CA SER A 234 17.49 5.42 2.38
C SER A 234 18.07 5.19 0.99
N ASN A 235 18.00 3.97 0.45
CA ASN A 235 18.55 3.69 -0.87
C ASN A 235 17.67 4.34 -1.95
N PRO A 236 18.24 5.18 -2.83
CA PRO A 236 17.47 5.89 -3.86
C PRO A 236 16.72 4.96 -4.81
N VAL A 237 17.25 3.76 -5.07
CA VAL A 237 16.60 2.75 -5.91
C VAL A 237 15.31 2.24 -5.26
N VAL A 238 15.35 2.00 -3.94
CA VAL A 238 14.19 1.52 -3.17
C VAL A 238 13.13 2.62 -3.06
N ILE A 239 13.56 3.86 -2.78
CA ILE A 239 12.66 5.02 -2.72
C ILE A 239 11.96 5.22 -4.07
N SER A 240 12.71 5.17 -5.18
CA SER A 240 12.13 5.29 -6.52
C SER A 240 11.09 4.20 -6.79
N ALA A 241 11.35 2.95 -6.40
CA ALA A 241 10.39 1.86 -6.56
C ALA A 241 9.11 2.09 -5.74
N ILE A 242 9.23 2.55 -4.49
CA ILE A 242 8.09 2.87 -3.63
C ILE A 242 7.23 3.97 -4.26
N VAL A 243 7.84 5.03 -4.77
CA VAL A 243 7.13 6.15 -5.41
C VAL A 243 6.33 5.66 -6.63
N VAL A 244 6.92 4.81 -7.48
CA VAL A 244 6.23 4.24 -8.66
C VAL A 244 5.03 3.38 -8.25
N VAL A 245 5.16 2.56 -7.19
CA VAL A 245 4.05 1.74 -6.68
C VAL A 245 2.92 2.62 -6.14
N ILE A 246 3.23 3.68 -5.40
CA ILE A 246 2.22 4.63 -4.90
C ILE A 246 1.45 5.26 -6.05
N ILE A 247 2.14 5.73 -7.10
CA ILE A 247 1.51 6.30 -8.29
C ILE A 247 0.59 5.26 -8.95
N ALA A 248 1.04 4.02 -9.11
CA ALA A 248 0.22 2.95 -9.70
C ALA A 248 -1.05 2.66 -8.88
N VAL A 249 -0.96 2.65 -7.55
CA VAL A 249 -2.12 2.46 -6.66
C VAL A 249 -3.11 3.62 -6.78
N ILE A 250 -2.63 4.88 -6.81
CA ILE A 250 -3.48 6.06 -6.99
C ILE A 250 -4.23 5.97 -8.34
N LEU A 251 -3.52 5.63 -9.42
CA LEU A 251 -4.13 5.45 -10.74
C LEU A 251 -5.17 4.32 -10.75
N LEU A 252 -4.91 3.22 -10.06
CA LEU A 252 -5.84 2.10 -9.93
C LEU A 252 -7.12 2.50 -9.18
N ILE A 253 -7.00 3.25 -8.09
CA ILE A 253 -8.15 3.77 -7.33
C ILE A 253 -8.99 4.70 -8.20
N ILE A 254 -8.36 5.67 -8.87
CA ILE A 254 -9.05 6.61 -9.79
C ILE A 254 -9.76 5.82 -10.91
N TYR A 255 -9.08 4.85 -11.51
CA TYR A 255 -9.64 3.99 -12.55
C TYR A 255 -10.88 3.24 -12.06
N LEU A 256 -10.84 2.64 -10.86
CA LEU A 256 -11.98 1.94 -10.27
C LEU A 256 -13.17 2.88 -10.05
N ILE A 257 -12.94 4.09 -9.53
CA ILE A 257 -13.99 5.11 -9.35
C ILE A 257 -14.62 5.48 -10.70
N LEU A 258 -13.80 5.76 -11.71
CA LEU A 258 -14.29 6.10 -13.06
C LEU A 258 -15.06 4.96 -13.70
N ARG A 259 -14.59 3.72 -13.56
CA ARG A 259 -15.25 2.51 -14.05
C ARG A 259 -16.60 2.30 -13.36
N TYR A 260 -16.66 2.50 -12.06
CA TYR A 260 -17.90 2.43 -11.29
C TYR A 260 -18.93 3.47 -11.77
N ARG A 261 -18.51 4.73 -11.94
CA ARG A 261 -19.38 5.80 -12.47
C ARG A 261 -19.89 5.50 -13.89
N ARG A 262 -19.04 4.98 -14.78
CA ARG A 262 -19.44 4.59 -16.14
C ARG A 262 -20.50 3.48 -16.13
N LYS A 263 -20.29 2.42 -15.34
CA LYS A 263 -21.29 1.34 -15.21
C LYS A 263 -22.64 1.89 -14.73
N LYS A 264 -22.66 2.69 -13.66
CA LYS A 264 -23.89 3.31 -13.13
C LYS A 264 -24.62 4.16 -14.18
N LYS A 265 -23.88 4.90 -15.02
CA LYS A 265 -24.47 5.69 -16.12
C LYS A 265 -25.14 4.80 -17.18
N MET A 266 -24.53 3.68 -17.55
CA MET A 266 -25.08 2.75 -18.54
C MET A 266 -26.34 2.05 -18.03
N THR A 267 -26.37 1.62 -16.76
CA THR A 267 -27.56 0.99 -16.17
C THR A 267 -28.75 1.95 -16.14
N LYS A 268 -28.51 3.22 -15.77
CA LYS A 268 -29.55 4.27 -15.82
C LYS A 268 -30.08 4.46 -17.24
N LYS A 269 -29.21 4.55 -18.25
CA LYS A 269 -29.62 4.70 -19.65
C LYS A 269 -30.54 3.55 -20.10
N LEU A 270 -30.18 2.30 -19.79
CA LEU A 270 -30.98 1.13 -20.15
C LEU A 270 -32.38 1.17 -19.52
N GLN A 271 -32.49 1.64 -18.27
CA GLN A 271 -33.78 1.81 -17.59
C GLN A 271 -34.65 2.86 -18.28
N TYR A 272 -34.08 4.03 -18.66
CA TYR A 272 -34.82 5.05 -19.39
C TYR A 272 -35.27 4.59 -20.79
N THR A 273 -34.43 3.84 -21.52
CA THR A 273 -34.79 3.30 -22.84
C THR A 273 -35.95 2.30 -22.75
N LYS A 274 -36.02 1.49 -21.69
CA LYS A 274 -37.15 0.57 -21.47
C LYS A 274 -38.45 1.31 -21.18
N LEU A 275 -38.41 2.38 -20.40
CA LEU A 275 -39.59 3.17 -20.06
C LEU A 275 -40.17 3.98 -21.24
N LEU A 276 -39.33 4.34 -22.23
CA LEU A 276 -39.76 5.11 -23.41
C LEU A 276 -40.36 4.25 -24.54
N ASN A 277 -40.08 2.95 -24.55
CA ASN A 277 -40.56 2.01 -25.57
C ASN A 277 -41.85 1.26 -25.14
N GLN A 278 -42.49 1.72 -24.07
CA GLN A 278 -43.70 1.15 -23.49
C GLN A 278 -44.83 2.18 -23.59
#